data_AF-A0AAN8CVG0-F1
#
_entry.id   AF-A0AAN8CVG0-F1
#
_cell.length_a   1.000
_cell.length_b   1.000
_cell.length_c   1.000
_cell.angle_alpha   90.00
_cell.angle_beta   90.00
_cell.angle_gamma   90.00
#
_symmetry.space_group_name_H-M   'P 1'
#
loop_
_entity.id
_entity.type
_entity.pdbx_description
1 polymer ?
#
loop_
_entity_poly.entity_id
_entity_poly.type
_entity_poly.pdbx_seq_one_letter_code
_entity_poly.pdbx_strand_id
1 'polypeptide(L)'
;MGVESHGDPPPPVSSVSRRRPPPSVAPLLWEKHSSAAAMSSITIDPELKPGEFVIKSLFAEFAVLAEKKIDMVMAEPLEKPLSRSLQRGEDAQFDQLISSMSSIAEHCLPSLLRTLFDWYRRQSGTEDESYEYRPRSSTKSKGDELHRDKDFLLERRDLAIDFIFCLVSVEVLKQIPLHPVPDVLVHEVLHLAFKHFKHKEGYCGPNTGNVHIIADLYAEVIGILTQSKFQAVRKKFITELKELRQKEQSPYVVQSIISLVMGMKFFRVKMYPVEEFEASFQFMQECAQYFLEVKDKDIKHALAGLFVEILIPVAAAVKNEVNVPCLKNFVEMLYQTTFDLSSRKKHSLALYPLVTCLLCVSQKQFFLNNWHIFLQNCLSHLKVPPSALITEKYCTMTITLSSA
;
A
#
# COMPACT_ATOMS: atom_id res chain seq x y z
N MET A 1 -54.03 -8.08 78.24
CA MET A 1 -55.37 -7.53 78.49
C MET A 1 -55.26 -6.02 78.53
N GLY A 2 -56.08 -5.32 77.76
CA GLY A 2 -56.07 -3.86 77.61
C GLY A 2 -55.94 -3.46 76.15
N VAL A 3 -56.97 -2.80 75.63
CA VAL A 3 -57.39 -2.62 74.23
C VAL A 3 -57.42 -1.10 73.91
N GLU A 4 -57.42 -0.76 72.60
CA GLU A 4 -57.79 0.55 71.98
C GLU A 4 -56.78 1.72 72.08
N SER A 5 -56.65 2.67 71.15
CA SER A 5 -57.35 3.02 69.89
C SER A 5 -56.56 4.12 69.15
N HIS A 6 -56.71 4.15 67.82
CA HIS A 6 -56.49 5.17 66.77
C HIS A 6 -56.04 6.62 67.09
N GLY A 7 -55.26 7.17 66.13
CA GLY A 7 -55.22 8.60 65.81
C GLY A 7 -54.05 9.02 64.89
N ASP A 8 -54.32 9.25 63.60
CA ASP A 8 -53.38 9.82 62.60
C ASP A 8 -52.98 11.27 62.90
N PRO A 9 -51.76 11.74 62.51
CA PRO A 9 -51.43 13.16 62.46
C PRO A 9 -51.34 13.74 61.02
N PRO A 10 -51.49 15.08 60.87
CA PRO A 10 -51.76 15.77 59.61
C PRO A 10 -50.49 16.14 58.80
N PRO A 11 -50.61 16.61 57.54
CA PRO A 11 -49.44 16.94 56.70
C PRO A 11 -48.88 18.33 57.05
N PRO A 12 -47.56 18.56 56.92
CA PRO A 12 -47.01 19.88 57.14
C PRO A 12 -47.06 20.73 55.87
N VAL A 13 -47.71 21.89 56.00
CA VAL A 13 -47.51 23.06 55.16
C VAL A 13 -46.16 23.66 55.54
N SER A 14 -45.27 23.89 54.56
CA SER A 14 -44.06 24.70 54.78
C SER A 14 -43.83 25.67 53.63
N SER A 15 -43.32 26.81 54.04
CA SER A 15 -43.41 28.13 53.44
C SER A 15 -42.34 28.39 52.39
N VAL A 16 -42.74 29.20 51.41
CA VAL A 16 -41.88 29.84 50.41
C VAL A 16 -40.88 30.76 51.09
N SER A 17 -39.59 30.53 50.89
CA SER A 17 -38.54 31.52 51.04
C SER A 17 -37.57 31.46 49.86
N ARG A 18 -37.53 32.56 49.11
CA ARG A 18 -36.67 32.79 47.96
C ARG A 18 -35.19 32.68 48.36
N ARG A 19 -34.47 31.73 47.77
CA ARG A 19 -33.04 31.87 47.48
C ARG A 19 -32.77 31.39 46.05
N ARG A 20 -32.24 32.29 45.25
CA ARG A 20 -31.88 32.13 43.83
C ARG A 20 -30.50 31.43 43.78
N PRO A 21 -30.34 30.27 43.15
CA PRO A 21 -29.02 29.70 42.84
C PRO A 21 -28.49 30.29 41.52
N PRO A 22 -27.16 30.30 41.31
CA PRO A 22 -26.54 30.78 40.08
C PRO A 22 -26.83 29.84 38.90
N PRO A 23 -26.75 30.31 37.64
CA PRO A 23 -27.02 29.47 36.49
C PRO A 23 -25.93 28.38 36.38
N SER A 24 -26.39 27.12 36.38
CA SER A 24 -25.56 25.95 36.12
C SER A 24 -25.10 25.98 34.67
N VAL A 25 -23.79 25.85 34.49
CA VAL A 25 -23.12 25.64 33.21
C VAL A 25 -23.66 24.36 32.59
N ALA A 26 -24.34 24.50 31.44
CA ALA A 26 -24.74 23.37 30.61
C ALA A 26 -23.50 22.78 29.91
N PRO A 27 -23.40 21.45 29.74
CA PRO A 27 -22.40 20.87 28.85
C PRO A 27 -22.67 21.34 27.42
N LEU A 28 -21.65 21.88 26.76
CA LEU A 28 -21.66 22.20 25.33
C LEU A 28 -21.86 20.90 24.54
N LEU A 29 -23.13 20.59 24.28
CA LEU A 29 -23.59 19.64 23.28
C LEU A 29 -23.15 20.20 21.93
N TRP A 30 -22.03 19.72 21.42
CA TRP A 30 -21.55 20.00 20.08
C TRP A 30 -22.71 19.81 19.09
N GLU A 31 -23.08 20.91 18.44
CA GLU A 31 -24.10 20.92 17.41
C GLU A 31 -23.62 20.03 16.27
N LYS A 32 -24.27 18.88 16.18
CA LYS A 32 -24.28 17.99 15.03
C LYS A 32 -24.79 18.81 13.84
N HIS A 33 -23.88 19.48 13.14
CA HIS A 33 -24.16 20.03 11.81
C HIS A 33 -24.61 18.87 10.94
N SER A 34 -25.93 18.78 10.81
CA SER A 34 -26.61 17.83 9.97
C SER A 34 -26.47 18.32 8.53
N SER A 35 -25.30 18.08 7.94
CA SER A 35 -25.09 18.11 6.48
C SER A 35 -25.51 16.79 5.82
N ALA A 36 -26.04 15.83 6.59
CA ALA A 36 -26.52 14.53 6.11
C ALA A 36 -28.00 14.51 5.67
N ALA A 37 -28.71 15.65 5.65
CA ALA A 37 -30.15 15.71 5.32
C ALA A 37 -30.49 16.60 4.11
N ALA A 38 -29.50 16.97 3.29
CA ALA A 38 -29.74 17.69 2.04
C ALA A 38 -28.82 17.14 0.95
N MET A 39 -29.10 15.95 0.43
CA MET A 39 -28.74 15.49 -0.93
C MET A 39 -29.39 14.13 -1.19
N SER A 40 -30.69 14.13 -1.47
CA SER A 40 -31.41 12.99 -2.06
C SER A 40 -32.23 13.39 -3.29
N SER A 41 -31.81 14.45 -3.97
CA SER A 41 -32.29 14.75 -5.32
C SER A 41 -31.11 15.21 -6.17
N ILE A 42 -30.61 14.33 -7.03
CA ILE A 42 -29.76 14.73 -8.14
C ILE A 42 -30.65 15.64 -9.00
N THR A 43 -30.47 16.96 -8.88
CA THR A 43 -31.11 17.93 -9.75
C THR A 43 -30.47 17.75 -11.13
N ILE A 44 -31.23 17.18 -12.06
CA ILE A 44 -30.78 17.01 -13.45
C ILE A 44 -30.82 18.40 -14.08
N ASP A 45 -29.66 19.04 -14.16
CA ASP A 45 -29.49 20.25 -14.95
C ASP A 45 -29.63 19.89 -16.45
N PRO A 46 -30.65 20.39 -17.16
CA PRO A 46 -30.89 20.08 -18.56
C PRO A 46 -29.81 20.62 -19.51
N GLU A 47 -28.89 21.49 -19.05
CA GLU A 47 -27.76 21.99 -19.85
C GLU A 47 -26.50 21.11 -19.76
N LEU A 48 -26.48 20.15 -18.83
CA LEU A 48 -25.33 19.30 -18.59
C LEU A 48 -25.18 18.25 -19.69
N LYS A 49 -23.98 18.16 -20.29
CA LYS A 49 -23.69 17.14 -21.31
C LYS A 49 -23.87 15.74 -20.70
N PRO A 50 -24.45 14.76 -21.42
CA PRO A 50 -24.70 13.43 -20.88
C PRO A 50 -23.48 12.76 -20.24
N GLY A 51 -22.30 12.89 -20.86
CA GLY A 51 -21.05 12.34 -20.30
C GLY A 51 -20.62 13.02 -19.00
N GLU A 52 -20.83 14.32 -18.85
CA GLU A 52 -20.51 15.06 -17.63
C GLU A 52 -21.49 14.69 -16.50
N PHE A 53 -22.78 14.52 -16.83
CA PHE A 53 -23.78 14.05 -15.88
C PHE A 53 -23.43 12.65 -15.34
N VAL A 54 -23.02 11.73 -16.21
CA VAL A 54 -22.63 10.37 -15.81
C VAL A 54 -21.42 10.39 -14.88
N ILE A 55 -20.37 11.16 -15.21
CA ILE A 55 -19.16 11.25 -14.35
C ILE A 55 -19.50 11.85 -12.99
N LYS A 56 -20.27 12.95 -12.96
CA LYS A 56 -20.68 13.60 -11.69
C LYS A 56 -21.52 12.67 -10.83
N SER A 57 -22.47 11.96 -11.42
CA SER A 57 -23.36 11.03 -10.71
C SER A 57 -22.57 9.86 -10.14
N LEU A 58 -21.71 9.24 -10.94
CA LEU A 58 -20.88 8.12 -10.50
C LEU A 58 -19.92 8.54 -9.38
N PHE A 59 -19.29 9.71 -9.51
CA PHE A 59 -18.37 10.20 -8.49
C PHE A 59 -19.08 10.60 -7.19
N ALA A 60 -20.30 11.14 -7.29
CA ALA A 60 -21.12 11.43 -6.11
C ALA A 60 -21.48 10.15 -5.35
N GLU A 61 -21.88 9.09 -6.07
CA GLU A 61 -22.11 7.77 -5.47
C GLU A 61 -20.85 7.21 -4.83
N PHE A 62 -19.70 7.34 -5.50
CA PHE A 62 -18.39 6.95 -4.96
C PHE A 62 -18.08 7.67 -3.65
N ALA A 63 -18.23 8.99 -3.60
CA ALA A 63 -17.94 9.77 -2.40
C ALA A 63 -18.81 9.34 -1.22
N VAL A 64 -20.10 9.07 -1.44
CA VAL A 64 -21.03 8.62 -0.39
C VAL A 64 -20.66 7.22 0.11
N LEU A 65 -20.40 6.27 -0.78
CA LEU A 65 -20.04 4.91 -0.36
C LEU A 65 -18.65 4.87 0.29
N ALA A 66 -17.69 5.66 -0.21
CA ALA A 66 -16.36 5.76 0.38
C ALA A 66 -16.44 6.31 1.81
N GLU A 67 -17.21 7.37 2.06
CA GLU A 67 -17.42 7.90 3.42
C GLU A 67 -18.04 6.86 4.34
N LYS A 68 -19.08 6.16 3.88
CA LYS A 68 -19.72 5.08 4.64
C LYS A 68 -18.72 3.97 5.00
N LYS A 69 -17.80 3.62 4.09
CA LYS A 69 -16.75 2.62 4.36
C LYS A 69 -15.69 3.15 5.33
N ILE A 70 -15.33 4.43 5.26
CA ILE A 70 -14.44 5.08 6.23
C ILE A 70 -15.08 5.05 7.62
N ASP A 71 -16.32 5.51 7.76
CA ASP A 71 -17.06 5.48 9.04
C ASP A 71 -17.15 4.06 9.63
N MET A 72 -17.39 3.06 8.78
CA MET A 72 -17.43 1.67 9.19
C MET A 72 -16.09 1.22 9.80
N VAL A 73 -14.95 1.47 9.13
CA VAL A 73 -13.65 1.05 9.67
C VAL A 73 -13.17 1.87 10.85
N MET A 74 -13.70 3.09 11.01
CA MET A 74 -13.46 3.95 12.18
C MET A 74 -14.25 3.48 13.41
N ALA A 75 -15.37 2.78 13.21
CA ALA A 75 -16.12 2.14 14.28
C ALA A 75 -15.53 0.76 14.70
N GLU A 76 -14.57 0.23 13.94
CA GLU A 76 -13.90 -1.03 14.23
C GLU A 76 -12.72 -0.87 15.21
N PRO A 77 -12.33 -1.94 15.94
CA PRO A 77 -11.13 -1.91 16.77
C PRO A 77 -9.88 -1.55 15.97
N LEU A 78 -8.96 -0.78 16.57
CA LEU A 78 -7.72 -0.32 15.92
C LEU A 78 -6.84 -1.48 15.44
N GLU A 79 -6.87 -2.61 16.15
CA GLU A 79 -6.11 -3.82 15.84
C GLU A 79 -6.65 -4.57 14.62
N LYS A 80 -7.92 -4.33 14.24
CA LYS A 80 -8.50 -4.96 13.05
C LYS A 80 -7.86 -4.36 11.80
N PRO A 81 -7.20 -5.18 10.94
CA PRO A 81 -6.60 -4.67 9.72
C PRO A 81 -7.65 -4.12 8.75
N LEU A 82 -7.36 -3.00 8.11
CA LEU A 82 -8.26 -2.36 7.13
C LEU A 82 -8.61 -3.28 5.96
N SER A 83 -7.69 -4.18 5.58
CA SER A 83 -7.90 -5.14 4.50
C SER A 83 -9.04 -6.14 4.78
N ARG A 84 -9.46 -6.33 6.04
CA ARG A 84 -10.61 -7.19 6.37
C ARG A 84 -11.96 -6.56 6.06
N SER A 85 -11.99 -5.28 5.70
CA SER A 85 -13.23 -4.52 5.53
C SER A 85 -13.25 -3.71 4.23
N LEU A 86 -12.07 -3.34 3.72
CA LEU A 86 -11.92 -2.50 2.51
C LEU A 86 -11.39 -3.26 1.28
N GLN A 87 -10.78 -4.44 1.44
CA GLN A 87 -10.14 -5.13 0.31
C GLN A 87 -11.16 -5.51 -0.77
N ARG A 88 -10.69 -5.58 -2.03
CA ARG A 88 -11.45 -6.10 -3.17
C ARG A 88 -12.10 -7.44 -2.81
N GLY A 89 -13.38 -7.61 -3.12
CA GLY A 89 -14.17 -8.80 -2.79
C GLY A 89 -14.93 -8.74 -1.46
N GLU A 90 -14.64 -7.77 -0.59
CA GLU A 90 -15.36 -7.60 0.68
C GLU A 90 -16.71 -6.87 0.50
N ASP A 91 -16.89 -6.12 -0.60
CA ASP A 91 -18.09 -5.35 -0.88
C ASP A 91 -18.38 -5.29 -2.39
N ALA A 92 -19.26 -6.18 -2.84
CA ALA A 92 -19.60 -6.30 -4.26
C ALA A 92 -20.21 -5.02 -4.86
N GLN A 93 -20.94 -4.21 -4.08
CA GLN A 93 -21.49 -2.96 -4.58
C GLN A 93 -20.36 -1.95 -4.83
N PHE A 94 -19.43 -1.84 -3.89
CA PHE A 94 -18.28 -0.95 -4.04
C PHE A 94 -17.34 -1.41 -5.16
N ASP A 95 -17.10 -2.71 -5.28
CA ASP A 95 -16.29 -3.28 -6.37
C ASP A 95 -16.92 -2.99 -7.74
N GLN A 96 -18.24 -3.11 -7.87
CA GLN A 96 -18.96 -2.78 -9.11
C GLN A 96 -18.87 -1.28 -9.44
N LEU A 97 -18.88 -0.43 -8.42
CA LEU A 97 -18.69 1.01 -8.58
C LEU A 97 -17.28 1.35 -9.09
N ILE A 98 -16.24 0.76 -8.49
CA ILE A 98 -14.86 0.92 -8.96
C ILE A 98 -14.71 0.40 -10.41
N SER A 99 -15.30 -0.75 -10.73
CA SER A 99 -15.33 -1.30 -12.09
C SER A 99 -15.98 -0.33 -13.07
N SER A 100 -17.11 0.28 -12.69
CA SER A 100 -17.78 1.30 -13.49
C SER A 100 -16.93 2.56 -13.68
N MET A 101 -16.20 2.99 -12.65
CA MET A 101 -15.24 4.10 -12.75
C MET A 101 -14.11 3.77 -13.72
N SER A 102 -13.62 2.52 -13.73
CA SER A 102 -12.60 2.05 -14.69
C SER A 102 -13.09 2.12 -16.13
N SER A 103 -14.30 1.62 -16.41
CA SER A 103 -14.89 1.70 -17.75
C SER A 103 -15.07 3.14 -18.24
N ILE A 104 -15.46 4.06 -17.35
CA ILE A 104 -15.57 5.49 -17.69
C ILE A 104 -14.19 6.13 -17.92
N ALA A 105 -13.16 5.67 -17.20
CA ALA A 105 -11.81 6.17 -17.33
C ALA A 105 -11.25 5.98 -18.75
N GLU A 106 -11.69 4.95 -19.49
CA GLU A 106 -11.35 4.77 -20.91
C GLU A 106 -11.62 6.01 -21.77
N HIS A 107 -12.60 6.82 -21.38
CA HIS A 107 -13.04 7.99 -22.14
C HIS A 107 -12.69 9.33 -21.50
N CYS A 108 -12.33 9.36 -20.21
CA CYS A 108 -12.12 10.62 -19.49
C CYS A 108 -11.15 10.53 -18.30
N LEU A 109 -10.18 9.62 -18.34
CA LEU A 109 -9.22 9.38 -17.25
C LEU A 109 -8.62 10.66 -16.64
N PRO A 110 -8.13 11.67 -17.40
CA PRO A 110 -7.57 12.87 -16.78
C PRO A 110 -8.57 13.67 -15.95
N SER A 111 -9.85 13.69 -16.35
CA SER A 111 -10.90 14.38 -15.59
C SER A 111 -11.27 13.59 -14.34
N LEU A 112 -11.46 12.28 -14.48
CA LEU A 112 -11.76 11.39 -13.35
C LEU A 112 -10.64 11.42 -12.30
N LEU A 113 -9.38 11.37 -12.74
CA LEU A 113 -8.22 11.37 -11.87
C LEU A 113 -8.06 12.70 -11.13
N ARG A 114 -8.33 13.84 -11.78
CA ARG A 114 -8.39 15.15 -11.09
C ARG A 114 -9.44 15.17 -10.00
N THR A 115 -10.65 14.73 -10.30
CA THR A 115 -11.75 14.67 -9.32
C THR A 115 -11.42 13.72 -8.17
N LEU A 116 -10.76 12.59 -8.45
CA LEU A 116 -10.30 11.65 -7.42
C LEU A 116 -9.24 12.30 -6.51
N PHE A 117 -8.29 13.04 -7.07
CA PHE A 117 -7.31 13.81 -6.28
C PHE A 117 -7.96 14.92 -5.45
N ASP A 118 -8.95 15.63 -6.01
CA ASP A 118 -9.70 16.65 -5.26
C ASP A 118 -10.45 16.04 -4.08
N TRP A 119 -11.08 14.87 -4.28
CA TRP A 119 -11.68 14.12 -3.18
C TRP A 119 -10.64 13.69 -2.15
N TYR A 120 -9.51 13.14 -2.58
CA TYR A 120 -8.43 12.72 -1.67
C TYR A 120 -7.93 13.89 -0.82
N ARG A 121 -7.65 15.06 -1.42
CA ARG A 121 -7.20 16.26 -0.70
C ARG A 121 -8.23 16.79 0.30
N ARG A 122 -9.51 16.80 -0.08
CA ARG A 122 -10.60 17.20 0.83
C ARG A 122 -10.71 16.24 2.01
N GLN A 123 -10.53 14.94 1.76
CA GLN A 123 -10.60 13.92 2.80
C GLN A 123 -9.42 13.98 3.78
N SER A 124 -8.20 14.22 3.29
CA SER A 124 -6.99 14.33 4.11
C SER A 124 -6.85 15.65 4.90
N GLY A 125 -7.86 16.54 4.87
CA GLY A 125 -7.87 17.78 5.66
C GLY A 125 -6.85 18.84 5.22
N THR A 126 -6.25 18.72 4.03
CA THR A 126 -5.23 19.68 3.56
C THR A 126 -5.72 21.11 3.29
N GLU A 127 -7.00 21.41 3.52
CA GLU A 127 -7.55 22.76 3.39
C GLU A 127 -7.96 23.41 4.74
N ASP A 128 -7.83 22.73 5.89
CA ASP A 128 -8.12 23.36 7.18
C ASP A 128 -7.31 22.79 8.36
N GLU A 129 -6.90 23.68 9.26
CA GLU A 129 -6.18 23.50 10.53
C GLU A 129 -4.63 23.43 10.53
N SER A 130 -4.06 24.62 10.73
CA SER A 130 -2.75 24.86 11.34
C SER A 130 -2.64 24.20 12.73
N TYR A 131 -2.09 22.98 12.80
CA TYR A 131 -1.62 22.40 14.05
C TYR A 131 -0.13 22.74 14.26
N GLU A 132 0.13 23.76 15.07
CA GLU A 132 1.47 24.02 15.62
C GLU A 132 1.90 22.85 16.50
N TYR A 133 2.84 22.05 16.01
CA TYR A 133 3.56 21.07 16.82
C TYR A 133 4.47 21.80 17.81
N ARG A 134 4.19 21.69 19.12
CA ARG A 134 5.10 22.11 20.19
C ARG A 134 5.59 20.87 20.94
N PRO A 135 6.88 20.50 20.86
CA PRO A 135 7.39 19.37 21.61
C PRO A 135 7.46 19.75 23.09
N ARG A 136 6.73 19.02 23.95
CA ARG A 136 6.86 19.15 25.40
C ARG A 136 7.36 17.85 26.02
N SER A 137 8.41 18.00 26.80
CA SER A 137 9.07 16.98 27.61
C SER A 137 8.14 16.40 28.68
N SER A 138 7.96 15.07 28.62
CA SER A 138 7.90 14.14 29.75
C SER A 138 7.18 14.57 31.04
N THR A 139 5.91 14.17 31.17
CA THR A 139 5.35 13.53 32.39
C THR A 139 4.09 12.76 31.96
N LYS A 140 4.10 11.41 32.00
CA LYS A 140 2.95 10.56 31.66
C LYS A 140 1.72 10.95 32.50
N SER A 141 0.74 11.58 31.86
CA SER A 141 -0.57 11.87 32.45
C SER A 141 -1.68 11.18 31.65
N LYS A 142 -2.85 10.94 32.26
CA LYS A 142 -4.04 10.37 31.57
C LYS A 142 -4.50 11.18 30.35
N GLY A 143 -4.13 12.47 30.27
CA GLY A 143 -4.37 13.29 29.08
C GLY A 143 -3.54 12.85 27.88
N ASP A 144 -2.30 12.39 28.09
CA ASP A 144 -1.40 11.97 27.01
C ASP A 144 -1.84 10.67 26.33
N GLU A 145 -2.55 9.79 27.06
CA GLU A 145 -3.11 8.55 26.49
C GLU A 145 -4.32 8.84 25.61
N LEU A 146 -5.23 9.70 26.06
CA LEU A 146 -6.43 10.07 25.30
C LEU A 146 -6.09 10.87 24.03
N HIS A 147 -5.06 11.72 24.09
CA HIS A 147 -4.52 12.40 22.90
C HIS A 147 -3.89 11.41 21.92
N ARG A 148 -3.15 10.42 22.41
CA ARG A 148 -2.51 9.40 21.57
C ARG A 148 -3.54 8.50 20.87
N ASP A 149 -4.61 8.11 21.56
CA ASP A 149 -5.70 7.33 20.95
C ASP A 149 -6.41 8.12 19.84
N LYS A 150 -6.61 9.44 20.04
CA LYS A 150 -7.12 10.33 19.00
C LYS A 150 -6.17 10.38 17.79
N ASP A 151 -4.86 10.49 18.01
CA ASP A 151 -3.87 10.50 16.93
C ASP A 151 -3.88 9.19 16.13
N PHE A 152 -4.00 8.04 16.80
CA PHE A 152 -4.12 6.74 16.12
C PHE A 152 -5.42 6.59 15.32
N LEU A 153 -6.53 7.16 15.80
CA LEU A 153 -7.78 7.18 15.04
C LEU A 153 -7.67 8.07 13.80
N LEU A 154 -7.07 9.25 13.92
CA LEU A 154 -6.83 10.14 12.77
C LEU A 154 -5.93 9.46 11.72
N GLU A 155 -4.84 8.83 12.15
CA GLU A 155 -3.99 8.08 11.22
C GLU A 155 -4.71 6.88 10.60
N ARG A 156 -5.57 6.18 11.35
CA ARG A 156 -6.38 5.08 10.80
C ARG A 156 -7.32 5.60 9.70
N ARG A 157 -7.92 6.78 9.90
CA ARG A 157 -8.76 7.44 8.91
C ARG A 157 -7.97 7.78 7.65
N ASP A 158 -6.79 8.37 7.80
CA ASP A 158 -5.91 8.69 6.67
C ASP A 158 -5.52 7.42 5.89
N LEU A 159 -5.16 6.35 6.59
CA LEU A 159 -4.84 5.07 5.96
C LEU A 159 -6.06 4.45 5.26
N ALA A 160 -7.28 4.62 5.78
CA ALA A 160 -8.50 4.18 5.10
C ALA A 160 -8.76 4.97 3.80
N ILE A 161 -8.50 6.29 3.82
CA ILE A 161 -8.58 7.15 2.63
C ILE A 161 -7.55 6.69 1.59
N ASP A 162 -6.29 6.48 2.01
CA ASP A 162 -5.24 5.95 1.14
C ASP A 162 -5.60 4.58 0.56
N PHE A 163 -6.22 3.71 1.36
CA PHE A 163 -6.66 2.40 0.92
C PHE A 163 -7.64 2.52 -0.25
N ILE A 164 -8.72 3.27 -0.05
CA ILE A 164 -9.77 3.46 -1.04
C ILE A 164 -9.19 4.15 -2.29
N PHE A 165 -8.36 5.18 -2.09
CA PHE A 165 -7.69 5.86 -3.19
C PHE A 165 -6.84 4.91 -4.03
N CYS A 166 -6.07 4.02 -3.40
CA CYS A 166 -5.28 3.02 -4.09
C CYS A 166 -6.15 2.03 -4.88
N LEU A 167 -7.26 1.55 -4.30
CA LEU A 167 -8.17 0.62 -4.99
C LEU A 167 -8.69 1.20 -6.30
N VAL A 168 -9.16 2.45 -6.26
CA VAL A 168 -9.65 3.15 -7.46
C VAL A 168 -8.48 3.38 -8.43
N SER A 169 -7.34 3.87 -7.93
CA SER A 169 -6.16 4.18 -8.74
C SER A 169 -5.65 2.98 -9.52
N VAL A 170 -5.58 1.79 -8.91
CA VAL A 170 -5.15 0.56 -9.58
C VAL A 170 -6.05 0.24 -10.78
N GLU A 171 -7.36 0.47 -10.67
CA GLU A 171 -8.29 0.16 -11.77
C GLU A 171 -8.26 1.22 -12.87
N VAL A 172 -8.36 2.51 -12.52
CA VAL A 172 -8.48 3.58 -13.52
C VAL A 172 -7.16 3.84 -14.27
N LEU A 173 -6.00 3.68 -13.61
CA LEU A 173 -4.70 3.94 -14.26
C LEU A 173 -4.32 2.89 -15.31
N LYS A 174 -5.01 1.74 -15.37
CA LYS A 174 -4.87 0.77 -16.48
C LYS A 174 -5.24 1.39 -17.82
N GLN A 175 -6.07 2.44 -17.82
CA GLN A 175 -6.59 3.09 -19.02
C GLN A 175 -5.67 4.18 -19.59
N ILE A 176 -4.49 4.45 -19.00
CA ILE A 176 -3.52 5.44 -19.52
C ILE A 176 -3.17 5.22 -21.00
N PRO A 177 -2.98 3.98 -21.52
CA PRO A 177 -2.70 3.76 -22.93
C PRO A 177 -3.83 4.22 -23.87
N LEU A 178 -5.09 4.16 -23.40
CA LEU A 178 -6.26 4.57 -24.18
C LEU A 178 -6.48 6.09 -24.09
N HIS A 179 -6.28 6.66 -22.91
CA HIS A 179 -6.45 8.08 -22.67
C HIS A 179 -5.25 8.65 -21.90
N PRO A 180 -4.22 9.15 -22.62
CA PRO A 180 -3.02 9.67 -21.99
C PRO A 180 -3.29 10.73 -20.93
N VAL A 181 -2.54 10.65 -19.84
CA VAL A 181 -2.65 11.53 -18.67
C VAL A 181 -1.53 12.57 -18.68
N PRO A 182 -1.83 13.86 -18.39
CA PRO A 182 -0.82 14.90 -18.21
C PRO A 182 0.22 14.52 -17.16
N ASP A 183 1.49 14.87 -17.42
CA ASP A 183 2.60 14.46 -16.54
C ASP A 183 2.47 15.02 -15.11
N VAL A 184 1.79 16.15 -14.92
CA VAL A 184 1.49 16.70 -13.57
C VAL A 184 0.75 15.67 -12.71
N LEU A 185 -0.30 15.04 -13.25
CA LEU A 185 -1.07 14.05 -12.50
C LEU A 185 -0.28 12.76 -12.28
N VAL A 186 0.56 12.37 -13.25
CA VAL A 186 1.49 11.25 -13.08
C VAL A 186 2.46 11.52 -11.93
N HIS A 187 2.99 12.74 -11.85
CA HIS A 187 3.88 13.17 -10.78
C HIS A 187 3.18 13.24 -9.41
N GLU A 188 1.90 13.61 -9.36
CA GLU A 188 1.09 13.54 -8.12
C GLU A 188 0.95 12.09 -7.63
N VAL A 189 0.62 11.13 -8.50
CA VAL A 189 0.56 9.69 -8.13
C VAL A 189 1.92 9.21 -7.61
N LEU A 190 3.01 9.54 -8.33
CA LEU A 190 4.37 9.20 -7.91
C LEU A 190 4.71 9.83 -6.56
N HIS A 191 4.32 11.09 -6.32
CA HIS A 191 4.60 11.77 -5.06
C HIS A 191 3.93 11.07 -3.88
N LEU A 192 2.65 10.72 -4.00
CA LEU A 192 1.92 9.99 -2.96
C LEU A 192 2.56 8.62 -2.71
N ALA A 193 2.75 7.80 -3.74
CA ALA A 193 3.33 6.46 -3.57
C ALA A 193 4.70 6.51 -2.87
N PHE A 194 5.61 7.37 -3.34
CA PHE A 194 6.94 7.48 -2.75
C PHE A 194 6.95 8.11 -1.35
N LYS A 195 5.94 8.92 -0.99
CA LYS A 195 5.73 9.34 0.40
C LYS A 195 5.45 8.14 1.30
N HIS A 196 4.65 7.18 0.85
CA HIS A 196 4.33 5.96 1.62
C HIS A 196 5.44 4.91 1.63
N PHE A 197 6.42 4.98 0.72
CA PHE A 197 7.62 4.14 0.78
C PHE A 197 8.68 4.63 1.77
N LYS A 198 8.57 5.87 2.26
CA LYS A 198 9.51 6.39 3.27
C LYS A 198 9.24 5.73 4.61
N HIS A 199 10.28 5.10 5.16
CA HIS A 199 10.20 4.49 6.48
C HIS A 199 10.03 5.59 7.55
N LYS A 200 9.13 5.36 8.51
CA LYS A 200 8.89 6.25 9.67
C LYS A 200 9.60 5.67 10.89
N GLU A 201 10.53 6.43 11.48
CA GLU A 201 11.35 5.97 12.61
C GLU A 201 10.55 5.94 13.93
N GLY A 202 10.85 4.98 14.81
CA GLY A 202 10.33 4.94 16.18
C GLY A 202 8.81 4.70 16.31
N TYR A 203 8.12 4.45 15.20
CA TYR A 203 6.67 4.26 15.19
C TYR A 203 6.29 2.81 15.49
N CYS A 204 5.70 2.59 16.66
CA CYS A 204 5.06 1.34 17.03
C CYS A 204 3.66 1.67 17.55
N GLY A 205 2.69 1.65 16.66
CA GLY A 205 1.28 1.91 16.95
C GLY A 205 0.39 0.78 16.41
N PRO A 206 -0.89 0.76 16.78
CA PRO A 206 -1.81 -0.27 16.31
C PRO A 206 -1.98 -0.25 14.77
N ASN A 207 -1.66 0.88 14.12
CA ASN A 207 -1.73 1.03 12.67
C ASN A 207 -0.49 0.54 11.90
N THR A 208 0.59 0.09 12.54
CA THR A 208 1.83 -0.30 11.83
C THR A 208 1.57 -1.34 10.73
N GLY A 209 0.69 -2.32 11.00
CA GLY A 209 0.29 -3.30 9.98
C GLY A 209 -0.44 -2.67 8.79
N ASN A 210 -1.34 -1.72 9.06
CA ASN A 210 -2.07 -0.99 8.03
C ASN A 210 -1.12 -0.13 7.17
N VAL A 211 -0.11 0.51 7.77
CA VAL A 211 0.91 1.27 7.02
C VAL A 211 1.61 0.39 5.98
N HIS A 212 1.96 -0.85 6.33
CA HIS A 212 2.55 -1.80 5.39
C HIS A 212 1.58 -2.23 4.29
N ILE A 213 0.31 -2.45 4.63
CA ILE A 213 -0.74 -2.75 3.63
C ILE A 213 -0.90 -1.59 2.64
N ILE A 214 -0.91 -0.34 3.12
CA ILE A 214 -1.01 0.84 2.26
C ILE A 214 0.23 0.99 1.37
N ALA A 215 1.43 0.77 1.91
CA ALA A 215 2.64 0.76 1.09
C ALA A 215 2.58 -0.31 -0.01
N ASP A 216 2.03 -1.49 0.29
CA ASP A 216 1.81 -2.56 -0.70
C ASP A 216 0.80 -2.18 -1.78
N LEU A 217 -0.30 -1.52 -1.41
CA LEU A 217 -1.28 -1.00 -2.37
C LEU A 217 -0.68 0.08 -3.27
N TYR A 218 0.10 1.01 -2.72
CA TYR A 218 0.84 1.99 -3.54
C TYR A 218 1.90 1.33 -4.42
N ALA A 219 2.53 0.24 -3.98
CA ALA A 219 3.42 -0.55 -4.84
C ALA A 219 2.66 -1.15 -6.03
N GLU A 220 1.41 -1.60 -5.84
CA GLU A 220 0.54 -2.08 -6.92
C GLU A 220 0.21 -0.94 -7.90
N VAL A 221 -0.14 0.25 -7.39
CA VAL A 221 -0.35 1.47 -8.20
C VAL A 221 0.87 1.79 -9.06
N ILE A 222 2.07 1.73 -8.48
CA ILE A 222 3.34 1.92 -9.22
C ILE A 222 3.55 0.84 -10.26
N GLY A 223 3.21 -0.42 -9.96
CA GLY A 223 3.27 -1.53 -10.91
C GLY A 223 2.44 -1.27 -12.17
N ILE A 224 1.19 -0.80 -12.00
CA ILE A 224 0.32 -0.40 -13.11
C ILE A 224 0.90 0.81 -13.86
N LEU A 225 1.29 1.86 -13.13
CA LEU A 225 1.80 3.09 -13.73
C LEU A 225 3.06 2.85 -14.56
N THR A 226 3.91 1.91 -14.13
CA THR A 226 5.13 1.53 -14.84
C THR A 226 4.83 1.00 -16.24
N GLN A 227 3.68 0.35 -16.47
CA GLN A 227 3.31 -0.13 -17.80
C GLN A 227 3.19 1.00 -18.83
N SER A 228 2.83 2.22 -18.42
CA SER A 228 2.65 3.34 -19.36
C SER A 228 3.67 4.46 -19.18
N LYS A 229 4.26 4.59 -17.98
CA LYS A 229 5.11 5.73 -17.59
C LYS A 229 6.42 5.24 -16.95
N PHE A 230 7.01 4.16 -17.48
CA PHE A 230 8.21 3.52 -16.94
C PHE A 230 9.36 4.49 -16.66
N GLN A 231 9.72 5.37 -17.61
CA GLN A 231 10.85 6.28 -17.42
C GLN A 231 10.66 7.27 -16.26
N ALA A 232 9.42 7.72 -16.02
CA ALA A 232 9.12 8.60 -14.90
C ALA A 232 9.27 7.86 -13.56
N VAL A 233 8.74 6.63 -13.48
CA VAL A 233 8.87 5.76 -12.29
C VAL A 233 10.35 5.44 -12.03
N ARG A 234 11.09 4.97 -13.05
CA ARG A 234 12.51 4.65 -12.98
C ARG A 234 13.32 5.85 -12.49
N LYS A 235 13.13 7.03 -13.09
CA LYS A 235 13.83 8.25 -12.70
C LYS A 235 13.59 8.58 -11.22
N LYS A 236 12.33 8.52 -10.76
CA LYS A 236 11.97 8.79 -9.37
C LYS A 236 12.60 7.77 -8.42
N PHE A 237 12.50 6.48 -8.72
CA PHE A 237 13.10 5.41 -7.92
C PHE A 237 14.62 5.54 -7.80
N ILE A 238 15.32 5.70 -8.92
CA ILE A 238 16.79 5.81 -8.93
C ILE A 238 17.25 7.06 -8.18
N THR A 239 16.49 8.16 -8.26
CA THR A 239 16.79 9.39 -7.51
C THR A 239 16.70 9.15 -6.01
N GLU A 240 15.58 8.62 -5.51
CA GLU A 240 15.39 8.35 -4.08
C GLU A 240 16.38 7.30 -3.55
N LEU A 241 16.69 6.27 -4.35
CA LEU A 241 17.68 5.26 -3.98
C LEU A 241 19.08 5.86 -3.85
N LYS A 242 19.49 6.72 -4.80
CA LYS A 242 20.78 7.42 -4.73
C LYS A 242 20.86 8.34 -3.52
N GLU A 243 19.78 9.08 -3.22
CA GLU A 243 19.71 9.93 -2.03
C GLU A 243 19.87 9.12 -0.74
N LEU A 244 19.19 7.98 -0.60
CA LEU A 244 19.33 7.11 0.57
C LEU A 244 20.73 6.49 0.69
N ARG A 245 21.34 6.10 -0.44
CA ARG A 245 22.70 5.54 -0.47
C ARG A 245 23.78 6.54 -0.05
N GLN A 246 23.54 7.84 -0.21
CA GLN A 246 24.47 8.90 0.19
C GLN A 246 24.42 9.22 1.69
N LYS A 247 23.36 8.78 2.39
CA LYS A 247 23.21 8.99 3.83
C LYS A 247 24.12 8.04 4.62
N GLU A 248 24.47 8.46 5.83
CA GLU A 248 25.18 7.62 6.79
C GLU A 248 24.39 6.35 7.07
N GLN A 249 25.07 5.20 7.03
CA GLN A 249 24.42 3.91 7.20
C GLN A 249 23.94 3.73 8.64
N SER A 250 22.63 3.54 8.79
CA SER A 250 21.94 3.30 10.05
C SER A 250 20.81 2.30 9.83
N PRO A 251 20.28 1.64 10.88
CA PRO A 251 19.12 0.75 10.75
C PRO A 251 17.92 1.43 10.07
N TYR A 252 17.72 2.72 10.32
CA TYR A 252 16.69 3.53 9.67
C TYR A 252 16.90 3.65 8.15
N VAL A 253 18.13 3.92 7.72
CA VAL A 253 18.47 4.02 6.28
C VAL A 253 18.33 2.67 5.61
N VAL A 254 18.78 1.59 6.25
CA VAL A 254 18.60 0.21 5.76
C VAL A 254 17.13 -0.09 5.54
N GLN A 255 16.27 0.17 6.53
CA GLN A 255 14.83 -0.07 6.40
C GLN A 255 14.17 0.84 5.36
N SER A 256 14.61 2.10 5.24
CA SER A 256 14.14 3.01 4.19
C SER A 256 14.46 2.49 2.79
N ILE A 257 15.66 1.94 2.59
CA ILE A 257 16.06 1.32 1.31
C ILE A 257 15.22 0.08 1.05
N ILE A 258 15.01 -0.78 2.05
CA ILE A 258 14.17 -1.98 1.91
C ILE A 258 12.74 -1.58 1.53
N SER A 259 12.13 -0.63 2.22
CA SER A 259 10.77 -0.13 1.91
C SER A 259 10.69 0.45 0.49
N LEU A 260 11.69 1.21 0.06
CA LEU A 260 11.78 1.73 -1.31
C LEU A 260 11.86 0.60 -2.35
N VAL A 261 12.72 -0.39 -2.13
CA VAL A 261 12.89 -1.57 -3.01
C VAL A 261 11.59 -2.36 -3.11
N MET A 262 10.90 -2.60 -1.99
CA MET A 262 9.62 -3.30 -1.96
C MET A 262 8.50 -2.52 -2.68
N GLY A 263 8.59 -1.19 -2.74
CA GLY A 263 7.70 -0.33 -3.54
C GLY A 263 7.69 -0.66 -5.04
N MET A 264 8.70 -1.37 -5.54
CA MET A 264 8.82 -1.79 -6.93
C MET A 264 8.41 -3.25 -7.17
N LYS A 265 7.92 -3.99 -6.16
CA LYS A 265 7.67 -5.44 -6.25
C LYS A 265 6.66 -5.86 -7.33
N PHE A 266 5.75 -4.97 -7.70
CA PHE A 266 4.76 -5.20 -8.77
C PHE A 266 5.22 -4.74 -10.15
N PHE A 267 6.50 -4.37 -10.31
CA PHE A 267 7.08 -4.11 -11.62
C PHE A 267 6.96 -5.36 -12.51
N ARG A 268 6.34 -5.20 -13.69
CA ARG A 268 6.22 -6.26 -14.69
C ARG A 268 6.95 -5.85 -15.95
N VAL A 269 7.89 -6.68 -16.39
CA VAL A 269 8.62 -6.51 -17.65
C VAL A 269 7.66 -6.69 -18.80
N LYS A 270 7.67 -5.76 -19.74
CA LYS A 270 7.00 -5.94 -21.03
C LYS A 270 7.90 -6.73 -21.95
N MET A 271 7.34 -7.80 -22.53
CA MET A 271 8.08 -8.66 -23.46
C MET A 271 8.23 -8.02 -24.84
N TYR A 272 7.32 -7.10 -25.20
CA TYR A 272 7.31 -6.42 -26.49
C TYR A 272 6.88 -4.95 -26.34
N PRO A 273 7.40 -4.05 -27.19
CA PRO A 273 8.46 -4.28 -28.17
C PRO A 273 9.84 -4.47 -27.49
N VAL A 274 10.85 -4.89 -28.24
CA VAL A 274 12.16 -5.29 -27.68
C VAL A 274 12.85 -4.14 -26.93
N GLU A 275 12.62 -2.90 -27.35
CA GLU A 275 13.19 -1.70 -26.71
C GLU A 275 12.65 -1.51 -25.28
N GLU A 276 11.38 -1.84 -25.04
CA GLU A 276 10.77 -1.79 -23.72
C GLU A 276 11.27 -2.92 -22.81
N PHE A 277 11.52 -4.10 -23.40
CA PHE A 277 12.17 -5.21 -22.71
C PHE A 277 13.60 -4.86 -22.30
N GLU A 278 14.41 -4.33 -23.22
CA GLU A 278 15.80 -3.92 -22.96
C GLU A 278 15.86 -2.80 -21.92
N ALA A 279 14.97 -1.80 -22.00
CA ALA A 279 14.90 -0.73 -21.01
C ALA A 279 14.56 -1.26 -19.61
N SER A 280 13.68 -2.26 -19.52
CA SER A 280 13.35 -2.95 -18.26
C SER A 280 14.57 -3.66 -17.67
N PHE A 281 15.34 -4.38 -18.51
CA PHE A 281 16.55 -5.06 -18.07
C PHE A 281 17.70 -4.11 -17.77
N GLN A 282 17.78 -2.94 -18.41
CA GLN A 282 18.73 -1.90 -18.04
C GLN A 282 18.46 -1.41 -16.59
N PHE A 283 17.20 -1.17 -16.25
CA PHE A 283 16.81 -0.84 -14.88
C PHE A 283 17.15 -1.97 -13.90
N MET A 284 16.84 -3.22 -14.25
CA MET A 284 17.20 -4.37 -13.41
C MET A 284 18.70 -4.50 -13.22
N GLN A 285 19.52 -4.22 -14.25
CA GLN A 285 20.98 -4.23 -14.16
C GLN A 285 21.51 -3.14 -13.21
N GLU A 286 20.91 -1.94 -13.17
CA GLU A 286 21.26 -0.92 -12.18
C GLU A 286 20.99 -1.41 -10.74
N CYS A 287 19.86 -2.07 -10.51
CA CYS A 287 19.55 -2.69 -9.22
C CYS A 287 20.51 -3.86 -8.91
N ALA A 288 20.88 -4.66 -9.91
CA ALA A 288 21.82 -5.77 -9.77
C ALA A 288 23.22 -5.29 -9.39
N GLN A 289 23.67 -4.21 -10.00
CA GLN A 289 24.93 -3.57 -9.63
C GLN A 289 24.91 -3.16 -8.15
N TYR A 290 23.81 -2.57 -7.68
CA TYR A 290 23.68 -2.24 -6.26
C TYR A 290 23.64 -3.50 -5.36
N PHE A 291 22.98 -4.58 -5.78
CA PHE A 291 22.98 -5.87 -5.07
C PHE A 291 24.40 -6.44 -4.89
N LEU A 292 25.26 -6.30 -5.90
CA LEU A 292 26.65 -6.74 -5.85
C LEU A 292 27.49 -5.85 -4.90
N GLU A 293 27.29 -4.54 -4.95
CA GLU A 293 28.03 -3.54 -4.16
C GLU A 293 27.67 -3.52 -2.67
N VAL A 294 26.38 -3.65 -2.35
CA VAL A 294 25.89 -3.48 -0.97
C VAL A 294 26.44 -4.59 -0.08
N LYS A 295 26.78 -4.27 1.17
CA LYS A 295 27.29 -5.26 2.15
C LYS A 295 26.22 -5.72 3.13
N ASP A 296 25.24 -4.87 3.38
CA ASP A 296 24.13 -5.16 4.27
C ASP A 296 23.31 -6.34 3.75
N LYS A 297 23.07 -7.33 4.61
CA LYS A 297 22.41 -8.59 4.22
C LYS A 297 20.92 -8.38 3.95
N ASP A 298 20.26 -7.47 4.67
CA ASP A 298 18.81 -7.32 4.63
C ASP A 298 18.43 -6.53 3.37
N ILE A 299 19.26 -5.56 2.96
CA ILE A 299 19.17 -4.93 1.64
C ILE A 299 19.40 -5.94 0.51
N LYS A 300 20.43 -6.81 0.61
CA LYS A 300 20.63 -7.87 -0.40
C LYS A 300 19.42 -8.78 -0.50
N HIS A 301 18.84 -9.18 0.64
CA HIS A 301 17.66 -10.05 0.67
C HIS A 301 16.44 -9.39 0.04
N ALA A 302 16.21 -8.11 0.31
CA ALA A 302 15.13 -7.35 -0.32
C ALA A 302 15.31 -7.22 -1.85
N LEU A 303 16.52 -6.90 -2.32
CA LEU A 303 16.83 -6.84 -3.75
C LEU A 303 16.67 -8.22 -4.42
N ALA A 304 17.09 -9.29 -3.76
CA ALA A 304 16.89 -10.63 -4.27
C ALA A 304 15.40 -11.00 -4.38
N GLY A 305 14.60 -10.64 -3.37
CA GLY A 305 13.15 -10.75 -3.41
C GLY A 305 12.53 -9.99 -4.58
N LEU A 306 12.95 -8.74 -4.79
CA LEU A 306 12.50 -7.91 -5.92
C LEU A 306 12.80 -8.60 -7.27
N PHE A 307 14.02 -9.10 -7.47
CA PHE A 307 14.35 -9.81 -8.72
C PHE A 307 13.49 -11.05 -8.93
N VAL A 308 13.20 -11.82 -7.88
CA VAL A 308 12.34 -13.00 -7.96
C VAL A 308 10.92 -12.60 -8.38
N GLU A 309 10.32 -11.60 -7.74
CA GLU A 309 8.98 -11.12 -8.09
C GLU A 309 8.86 -10.68 -9.55
N ILE A 310 9.91 -10.06 -10.09
CA ILE A 310 9.96 -9.59 -11.48
C ILE A 310 10.23 -10.74 -12.46
N LEU A 311 11.13 -11.67 -12.12
CA LEU A 311 11.57 -12.72 -13.03
C LEU A 311 10.60 -13.90 -13.13
N ILE A 312 9.77 -14.18 -12.11
CA ILE A 312 8.80 -15.28 -12.15
C ILE A 312 7.87 -15.17 -13.39
N PRO A 313 7.18 -14.03 -13.65
CA PRO A 313 6.38 -13.87 -14.85
C PRO A 313 7.20 -13.96 -16.15
N VAL A 314 8.44 -13.48 -16.13
CA VAL A 314 9.33 -13.55 -17.31
C VAL A 314 9.65 -15.01 -17.63
N ALA A 315 10.00 -15.82 -16.63
CA ALA A 315 10.24 -17.26 -16.80
C ALA A 315 9.02 -17.98 -17.39
N ALA A 316 7.81 -17.63 -16.96
CA ALA A 316 6.58 -18.24 -17.48
C ALA A 316 6.28 -17.85 -18.95
N ALA A 317 6.70 -16.67 -19.38
CA ALA A 317 6.45 -16.15 -20.73
C ALA A 317 7.49 -16.59 -21.77
N VAL A 318 8.73 -16.88 -21.33
CA VAL A 318 9.86 -17.21 -22.20
C VAL A 318 9.76 -18.68 -22.64
N LYS A 319 8.90 -18.97 -23.62
CA LYS A 319 8.75 -20.33 -24.19
C LYS A 319 9.53 -20.57 -25.49
N ASN A 320 9.93 -19.53 -26.24
CA ASN A 320 10.52 -19.72 -27.59
C ASN A 320 11.73 -18.84 -27.97
N GLU A 321 12.14 -17.82 -27.21
CA GLU A 321 13.17 -16.86 -27.67
C GLU A 321 14.13 -16.37 -26.55
N VAL A 322 14.89 -17.27 -25.93
CA VAL A 322 15.87 -16.90 -24.87
C VAL A 322 17.18 -16.31 -25.40
N ASN A 323 17.21 -15.83 -26.65
CA ASN A 323 18.43 -15.26 -27.23
C ASN A 323 18.44 -13.73 -27.19
N VAL A 324 17.91 -13.14 -26.11
CA VAL A 324 18.00 -11.70 -25.88
C VAL A 324 19.27 -11.38 -25.06
N PRO A 325 20.24 -10.62 -25.63
CA PRO A 325 21.53 -10.39 -24.98
C PRO A 325 21.43 -9.76 -23.58
N CYS A 326 20.50 -8.84 -23.35
CA CYS A 326 20.39 -8.16 -22.05
C CYS A 326 19.98 -9.10 -20.91
N LEU A 327 19.13 -10.09 -21.18
CA LEU A 327 18.73 -11.12 -20.20
C LEU A 327 19.90 -12.06 -19.91
N LYS A 328 20.60 -12.52 -20.95
CA LYS A 328 21.81 -13.34 -20.80
C LYS A 328 22.84 -12.62 -19.91
N ASN A 329 23.15 -11.37 -20.24
CA ASN A 329 24.13 -10.58 -19.49
C ASN A 329 23.70 -10.37 -18.03
N PHE A 330 22.41 -10.18 -17.78
CA PHE A 330 21.88 -10.06 -16.42
C PHE A 330 22.05 -11.35 -15.62
N VAL A 331 21.79 -12.52 -16.22
CA VAL A 331 22.00 -13.82 -15.58
C VAL A 331 23.48 -14.04 -15.27
N GLU A 332 24.36 -13.83 -16.25
CA GLU A 332 25.80 -14.02 -16.09
C GLU A 332 26.40 -13.08 -15.03
N MET A 333 25.89 -11.84 -14.93
CA MET A 333 26.29 -10.86 -13.92
C MET A 333 25.98 -11.31 -12.48
N LEU A 334 24.83 -11.96 -12.25
CA LEU A 334 24.34 -12.25 -10.90
C LEU A 334 24.58 -13.68 -10.44
N TYR A 335 24.60 -14.66 -11.35
CA TYR A 335 24.49 -16.07 -11.00
C TYR A 335 25.56 -16.52 -10.01
N GLN A 336 26.85 -16.34 -10.35
CA GLN A 336 27.96 -16.87 -9.57
C GLN A 336 27.96 -16.30 -8.13
N THR A 337 27.89 -14.97 -8.00
CA THR A 337 27.86 -14.30 -6.70
C THR A 337 26.66 -14.73 -5.87
N THR A 338 25.49 -14.85 -6.50
CA THR A 338 24.27 -15.26 -5.80
C THR A 338 24.35 -16.71 -5.34
N PHE A 339 24.87 -17.60 -6.19
CA PHE A 339 25.08 -19.01 -5.89
C PHE A 339 26.04 -19.19 -4.70
N ASP A 340 27.21 -18.54 -4.74
CA ASP A 340 28.22 -18.63 -3.68
C ASP A 340 27.71 -18.12 -2.33
N LEU A 341 26.93 -17.03 -2.34
CA LEU A 341 26.28 -16.53 -1.14
C LEU A 341 25.20 -17.48 -0.63
N SER A 342 24.47 -18.15 -1.53
CA SER A 342 23.37 -19.04 -1.18
C SER A 342 23.83 -20.31 -0.44
N SER A 343 25.05 -20.79 -0.67
CA SER A 343 25.65 -21.90 0.10
C SER A 343 25.88 -21.58 1.58
N ARG A 344 25.77 -20.30 1.98
CA ARG A 344 25.86 -19.90 3.38
C ARG A 344 24.46 -19.97 4.01
N LYS A 345 24.33 -20.74 5.11
CA LYS A 345 23.05 -20.94 5.84
C LYS A 345 22.27 -19.66 6.15
N LYS A 346 22.96 -18.54 6.42
CA LYS A 346 22.32 -17.24 6.73
C LYS A 346 21.64 -16.56 5.53
N HIS A 347 21.96 -16.97 4.30
CA HIS A 347 21.41 -16.36 3.08
C HIS A 347 20.61 -17.34 2.22
N SER A 348 20.75 -18.65 2.46
CA SER A 348 20.15 -19.71 1.64
C SER A 348 18.66 -19.50 1.37
N LEU A 349 17.84 -19.30 2.40
CA LEU A 349 16.38 -19.14 2.26
C LEU A 349 15.97 -17.92 1.41
N ALA A 350 16.76 -16.86 1.46
CA ALA A 350 16.50 -15.65 0.69
C ALA A 350 17.01 -15.75 -0.75
N LEU A 351 18.13 -16.45 -0.98
CA LEU A 351 18.82 -16.47 -2.28
C LEU A 351 18.48 -17.68 -3.16
N TYR A 352 18.04 -18.81 -2.59
CA TYR A 352 17.64 -19.97 -3.41
C TYR A 352 16.55 -19.66 -4.44
N PRO A 353 15.49 -18.88 -4.11
CA PRO A 353 14.51 -18.48 -5.12
C PRO A 353 15.13 -17.68 -6.26
N LEU A 354 16.11 -16.80 -5.96
CA LEU A 354 16.79 -16.01 -6.98
C LEU A 354 17.69 -16.88 -7.86
N VAL A 355 18.50 -17.78 -7.28
CA VAL A 355 19.33 -18.71 -8.07
C VAL A 355 18.45 -19.56 -8.99
N THR A 356 17.29 -20.02 -8.49
CA THR A 356 16.31 -20.74 -9.29
C THR A 356 15.81 -19.89 -10.45
N CYS A 357 15.32 -18.67 -10.18
CA CYS A 357 14.78 -17.80 -11.22
C CYS A 357 15.83 -17.50 -12.29
N LEU A 358 17.08 -17.21 -11.90
CA LEU A 358 18.19 -16.98 -12.81
C LEU A 358 18.47 -18.20 -13.70
N LEU A 359 18.40 -19.42 -13.17
CA LEU A 359 18.51 -20.65 -13.97
C LEU A 359 17.32 -20.77 -14.94
N CYS A 360 16.08 -20.59 -14.47
CA CYS A 360 14.88 -20.73 -15.29
C CYS A 360 14.84 -19.75 -16.48
N VAL A 361 15.31 -18.51 -16.30
CA VAL A 361 15.37 -17.51 -17.38
C VAL A 361 16.67 -17.57 -18.18
N SER A 362 17.61 -18.44 -17.81
CA SER A 362 18.89 -18.56 -18.51
C SER A 362 18.76 -19.31 -19.84
N GLN A 363 19.77 -19.17 -20.68
CA GLN A 363 19.86 -19.97 -21.91
C GLN A 363 20.03 -21.45 -21.59
N LYS A 364 19.45 -22.32 -22.43
CA LYS A 364 19.47 -23.78 -22.26
C LYS A 364 20.84 -24.34 -21.87
N GLN A 365 21.91 -23.91 -22.53
CA GLN A 365 23.26 -24.41 -22.22
C GLN A 365 23.74 -23.97 -20.83
N PHE A 366 23.47 -22.72 -20.44
CA PHE A 366 23.80 -22.21 -19.11
C PHE A 366 23.03 -22.98 -18.04
N PHE A 367 21.73 -23.22 -18.27
CA PHE A 367 20.90 -24.04 -17.39
C PHE A 367 21.51 -25.43 -17.21
N LEU A 368 21.72 -26.18 -18.31
CA LEU A 368 22.23 -27.55 -18.30
C LEU A 368 23.57 -27.70 -17.58
N ASN A 369 24.44 -26.71 -17.72
CA ASN A 369 25.77 -26.70 -17.08
C ASN A 369 25.72 -26.46 -15.56
N ASN A 370 24.68 -25.81 -15.04
CA ASN A 370 24.68 -25.27 -13.67
C ASN A 370 23.58 -25.85 -12.76
N TRP A 371 22.46 -26.31 -13.31
CA TRP A 371 21.30 -26.74 -12.50
C TRP A 371 21.62 -27.89 -11.53
N HIS A 372 22.42 -28.86 -11.97
CA HIS A 372 22.77 -30.03 -11.17
C HIS A 372 23.67 -29.68 -9.97
N ILE A 373 24.56 -28.70 -10.14
CA ILE A 373 25.42 -28.16 -9.08
C ILE A 373 24.55 -27.48 -8.02
N PHE A 374 23.59 -26.65 -8.44
CA PHE A 374 22.66 -26.00 -7.53
C PHE A 374 21.76 -27.00 -6.79
N LEU A 375 21.26 -28.02 -7.49
CA LEU A 375 20.48 -29.08 -6.88
C LEU A 375 21.28 -29.81 -5.79
N GLN A 376 22.54 -30.15 -6.06
CA GLN A 376 23.42 -30.79 -5.07
C GLN A 376 23.63 -29.90 -3.84
N ASN A 377 23.81 -28.59 -4.03
CA ASN A 377 23.89 -27.63 -2.94
C ASN A 377 22.61 -27.64 -2.09
N CYS A 378 21.44 -27.53 -2.71
CA CYS A 378 20.14 -27.64 -2.03
C CYS A 378 20.00 -28.92 -1.20
N LEU A 379 20.30 -30.08 -1.80
CA LEU A 379 20.22 -31.39 -1.14
C LEU A 379 21.16 -31.52 0.06
N SER A 380 22.33 -30.89 0.01
CA SER A 380 23.28 -30.88 1.14
C SER A 380 22.71 -30.18 2.39
N HIS A 381 21.81 -29.22 2.19
CA HIS A 381 21.18 -28.43 3.25
C HIS A 381 19.85 -29.03 3.76
N LEU A 382 19.20 -29.91 2.99
CA LEU A 382 17.95 -30.61 3.36
C LEU A 382 18.14 -31.78 4.34
N LYS A 383 19.37 -32.13 4.70
CA LYS A 383 19.67 -33.11 5.77
C LYS A 383 19.30 -32.61 7.17
N VAL A 384 18.71 -31.42 7.28
CA VAL A 384 18.13 -30.80 8.49
C VAL A 384 16.61 -30.76 8.28
N PRO A 385 15.77 -31.16 9.27
CA PRO A 385 14.33 -31.28 9.06
C PRO A 385 13.73 -29.96 8.52
N PRO A 386 12.97 -30.01 7.42
CA PRO A 386 12.53 -28.80 6.73
C PRO A 386 11.48 -28.04 7.56
N SER A 387 11.73 -26.75 7.80
CA SER A 387 10.67 -25.82 8.16
C SER A 387 9.72 -25.64 6.97
N ALA A 388 8.40 -25.55 7.21
CA ALA A 388 7.34 -25.48 6.19
C ALA A 388 7.58 -24.44 5.07
N LEU A 389 8.32 -23.36 5.36
CA LEU A 389 8.68 -22.29 4.42
C LEU A 389 9.61 -22.75 3.27
N ILE A 390 10.39 -23.80 3.50
CA ILE A 390 11.26 -24.43 2.49
C ILE A 390 10.37 -25.18 1.50
N THR A 391 9.43 -25.98 1.98
CA THR A 391 8.56 -26.81 1.14
C THR A 391 7.72 -25.98 0.17
N GLU A 392 7.18 -24.83 0.60
CA GLU A 392 6.35 -23.96 -0.25
C GLU A 392 7.16 -23.33 -1.40
N LYS A 393 8.36 -22.79 -1.12
CA LYS A 393 9.22 -22.18 -2.15
C LYS A 393 9.89 -23.20 -3.07
N TYR A 394 10.21 -24.40 -2.57
CA TYR A 394 10.66 -25.51 -3.41
C TYR A 394 9.54 -26.06 -4.31
N CYS A 395 8.27 -26.06 -3.86
CA CYS A 395 7.14 -26.35 -4.73
C CYS A 395 7.02 -25.34 -5.89
N THR A 396 7.32 -24.06 -5.67
CA THR A 396 7.41 -23.06 -6.75
C THR A 396 8.56 -23.38 -7.72
N MET A 397 9.72 -23.87 -7.24
CA MET A 397 10.78 -24.37 -8.12
C MET A 397 10.28 -25.50 -9.02
N THR A 398 9.54 -26.47 -8.47
CA THR A 398 9.02 -27.62 -9.24
C THR A 398 8.01 -27.21 -10.31
N ILE A 399 7.14 -26.23 -10.02
CA ILE A 399 6.15 -25.72 -11.00
C ILE A 399 6.85 -24.94 -12.13
N THR A 400 7.88 -24.14 -11.79
CA THR A 400 8.64 -23.36 -12.78
C THR A 400 9.54 -24.25 -13.64
N LEU A 401 10.10 -25.32 -13.07
CA LEU A 401 10.91 -26.31 -13.80
C LEU A 401 10.08 -27.27 -14.66
N SER A 402 8.80 -27.50 -14.33
CA SER A 402 7.90 -28.32 -15.17
C SER A 402 7.36 -27.57 -16.39
N SER A 403 7.59 -26.26 -16.47
CA SER A 403 7.08 -25.38 -17.54
C SER A 403 8.16 -24.81 -18.46
N ALA A 404 9.44 -25.02 -18.12
CA ALA A 404 10.61 -24.84 -18.98
C ALA A 404 11.04 -26.19 -19.57
#